data_AF-A0A7V1E876-F1
#
_entry.id   AF-A0A7V1E876-F1
#
_cell.length_a   1.000
_cell.length_b   1.000
_cell.length_c   1.000
_cell.angle_alpha   90.00
_cell.angle_beta   90.00
_cell.angle_gamma   90.00
#
_symmetry.space_group_name_H-M   'P 1'
#
loop_
_entity.id
_entity.type
_entity.pdbx_description
1 polymer ?
#
loop_
_entity_poly.entity_id
_entity_poly.type
_entity_poly.pdbx_seq_one_letter_code
_entity_poly.pdbx_strand_id
1 'polypeptide(L)'
;MRLTFGMYLDGTRWSDKKASVGELQLGPSGMLGLLATQLGLSGLAVHGAERINQYMKRLQACDGKDMWFHDSFTADGWSTAKQMLAWRDELIGAGWEGQPLDSRFRGNDMAGGNDIAGENDMNSVESGSARLRALAKVEQVNLPLALGDEDRLREVLRELKQVDGVAIERVRLQEAFELLPPVWQKIFNKLRSLGVKIERVEPA
;
A
#
# COMPACT_ATOMS: atom_id res chain seq x y z
N MET A 1 22.67 12.43 -1.99
CA MET A 1 23.12 11.01 -1.96
C MET A 1 22.73 10.29 -3.25
N ARG A 2 23.43 9.21 -3.60
CA ARG A 2 23.12 8.34 -4.76
C ARG A 2 22.59 7.00 -4.29
N LEU A 3 21.41 6.62 -4.77
CA LEU A 3 20.71 5.39 -4.37
C LEU A 3 20.60 4.45 -5.57
N THR A 4 20.71 3.15 -5.31
CA THR A 4 20.25 2.10 -6.23
C THR A 4 19.10 1.37 -5.54
N PHE A 5 17.95 1.32 -6.20
CA PHE A 5 16.76 0.64 -5.73
C PHE A 5 16.49 -0.59 -6.58
N GLY A 6 16.11 -1.68 -5.94
CA GLY A 6 15.61 -2.87 -6.61
C GLY A 6 14.77 -3.72 -5.67
N MET A 7 13.75 -4.39 -6.20
CA MET A 7 12.75 -5.11 -5.40
C MET A 7 13.37 -6.22 -4.53
N TYR A 8 14.53 -6.75 -4.94
CA TYR A 8 15.23 -7.84 -4.26
C TYR A 8 16.51 -7.39 -3.56
N LEU A 9 16.76 -6.08 -3.42
CA LEU A 9 17.98 -5.55 -2.81
C LEU A 9 17.95 -5.50 -1.28
N ASP A 10 16.83 -5.79 -0.63
CA ASP A 10 16.80 -5.99 0.83
C ASP A 10 17.39 -7.34 1.26
N GLY A 11 17.57 -8.27 0.31
CA GLY A 11 18.26 -9.52 0.54
C GLY A 11 19.78 -9.37 0.51
N THR A 12 20.49 -10.42 0.88
CA THR A 12 21.95 -10.50 0.76
C THR A 12 22.37 -10.64 -0.69
N ARG A 13 22.45 -9.51 -1.41
CA ARG A 13 23.15 -9.47 -2.70
C ARG A 13 24.62 -9.15 -2.48
N TRP A 14 25.48 -10.07 -2.90
CA TRP A 14 26.90 -9.80 -2.97
C TRP A 14 27.16 -8.79 -4.09
N SER A 15 27.81 -7.69 -3.73
CA SER A 15 28.27 -6.69 -4.69
C SER A 15 29.78 -6.84 -4.84
N ASP A 16 30.25 -7.07 -6.06
CA ASP A 16 31.68 -7.01 -6.38
C ASP A 16 32.23 -5.56 -6.39
N LYS A 17 31.36 -4.56 -6.23
CA LYS A 17 31.77 -3.16 -6.12
C LYS A 17 32.24 -2.84 -4.69
N LYS A 18 33.36 -2.12 -4.60
CA LYS A 18 33.87 -1.56 -3.34
C LYS A 18 32.85 -0.59 -2.73
N ALA A 19 32.62 -0.71 -1.43
CA ALA A 19 31.80 0.23 -0.67
C ALA A 19 32.30 1.66 -0.90
N SER A 20 31.39 2.54 -1.32
CA SER A 20 31.69 3.92 -1.66
C SER A 20 30.80 4.85 -0.85
N VAL A 21 31.40 5.89 -0.27
CA VAL A 21 30.66 6.86 0.56
C VAL A 21 29.62 7.59 -0.30
N GLY A 22 28.38 7.66 0.20
CA GLY A 22 27.28 8.32 -0.49
C GLY A 22 26.57 7.48 -1.55
N GLU A 23 26.94 6.20 -1.70
CA GLU A 23 26.24 5.21 -2.51
C GLU A 23 25.54 4.18 -1.62
N LEU A 24 24.23 4.06 -1.76
CA LEU A 24 23.42 3.11 -1.01
C LEU A 24 22.66 2.20 -1.98
N GLN A 25 22.62 0.90 -1.66
CA GLN A 25 21.77 -0.08 -2.34
C GLN A 25 20.69 -0.53 -1.36
N LEU A 26 19.43 -0.35 -1.73
CA LEU A 26 18.29 -0.60 -0.84
C LEU A 26 17.17 -1.30 -1.61
N GLY A 27 16.47 -2.22 -0.96
CA GLY A 27 15.18 -2.69 -1.44
C GLY A 27 14.00 -1.89 -0.85
N PRO A 28 12.78 -2.41 -0.98
CA PRO A 28 11.58 -1.82 -0.42
C PRO A 28 11.68 -1.41 1.06
N SER A 29 12.13 -2.30 1.95
CA SER A 29 12.24 -2.05 3.39
C SER A 29 13.34 -1.03 3.71
N GLY A 30 14.51 -1.16 3.07
CA GLY A 30 15.60 -0.20 3.24
C GLY A 30 15.24 1.21 2.76
N MET A 31 14.58 1.31 1.61
CA MET A 31 14.12 2.58 1.04
C MET A 31 13.01 3.20 1.89
N LEU A 32 12.07 2.39 2.38
CA LEU A 32 11.04 2.82 3.32
C LEU A 32 11.67 3.40 4.59
N GLY A 33 12.62 2.67 5.19
CA GLY A 33 13.32 3.13 6.40
C GLY A 33 14.05 4.46 6.17
N LEU A 34 14.78 4.58 5.06
CA LEU A 34 15.49 5.81 4.70
C LEU A 34 14.54 7.00 4.53
N LEU A 35 13.43 6.83 3.80
CA LEU A 35 12.43 7.87 3.60
C LEU A 35 11.74 8.23 4.93
N ALA A 36 11.39 7.22 5.74
CA ALA A 36 10.79 7.44 7.04
C ALA A 36 11.71 8.21 7.99
N THR A 37 13.02 7.94 7.97
CA THR A 37 14.00 8.71 8.75
C THR A 37 14.11 10.15 8.26
N GLN A 38 14.17 10.38 6.94
CA GLN A 38 14.25 11.75 6.40
C GLN A 38 12.99 12.58 6.67
N LEU A 39 11.82 11.93 6.74
CA LEU A 39 10.54 12.58 6.96
C LEU A 39 10.13 12.62 8.45
N GLY A 40 10.97 12.12 9.36
CA GLY A 40 10.65 12.07 10.79
C GLY A 40 9.54 11.07 11.16
N LEU A 41 9.20 10.13 10.27
CA LEU A 41 8.18 9.08 10.44
C LEU A 41 8.72 7.81 11.11
N SER A 42 9.89 7.88 11.75
CA SER A 42 10.50 6.73 12.42
C SER A 42 9.76 6.42 13.72
N GLY A 43 8.70 5.62 13.63
CA GLY A 43 7.90 5.16 14.77
C GLY A 43 8.41 3.84 15.38
N LEU A 44 7.92 3.51 16.58
CA LEU A 44 8.19 2.22 17.22
C LEU A 44 7.61 1.08 16.36
N ALA A 45 8.44 0.09 16.05
CA ALA A 45 7.99 -1.12 15.38
C ALA A 45 7.18 -1.98 16.36
N VAL A 46 5.90 -2.19 16.04
CA VAL A 46 5.04 -3.10 16.81
C VAL A 46 5.22 -4.51 16.24
N HIS A 47 5.28 -5.50 17.13
CA HIS A 47 5.42 -6.89 16.73
C HIS A 47 4.21 -7.37 15.91
N GLY A 48 4.44 -8.15 14.85
CA GLY A 48 3.38 -8.59 13.94
C GLY A 48 2.21 -9.31 14.63
N ALA A 49 2.48 -10.06 15.71
CA ALA A 49 1.44 -10.71 16.51
C ALA A 49 0.45 -9.71 17.15
N GLU A 50 0.94 -8.56 17.61
CA GLU A 50 0.07 -7.52 18.19
C GLU A 50 -0.78 -6.85 17.11
N ARG A 51 -0.23 -6.65 15.91
CA ARG A 51 -0.99 -6.16 14.74
C ARG A 51 -2.09 -7.16 14.34
N ILE A 52 -1.82 -8.47 14.35
CA ILE A 52 -2.83 -9.51 14.10
C ILE A 52 -3.93 -9.46 15.18
N ASN A 53 -3.56 -9.35 16.45
CA ASN A 53 -4.50 -9.26 17.56
C ASN A 53 -5.42 -8.01 17.44
N GLN A 54 -4.85 -6.87 17.09
CA GLN A 54 -5.60 -5.63 16.84
C GLN A 54 -6.56 -5.76 15.65
N TYR A 55 -6.11 -6.41 14.57
CA TYR A 55 -6.96 -6.68 13.41
C TYR A 55 -8.08 -7.68 13.74
N MET A 56 -7.80 -8.69 14.57
CA MET A 56 -8.82 -9.62 15.08
C MET A 56 -9.90 -8.89 15.89
N LYS A 57 -9.52 -7.92 16.74
CA LYS A 57 -10.49 -7.07 17.46
C LYS A 57 -11.36 -6.24 16.52
N ARG A 58 -10.79 -5.73 15.41
CA ARG A 58 -11.57 -5.05 14.35
C ARG A 58 -12.58 -5.99 13.70
N LEU A 59 -12.19 -7.24 13.42
CA LEU A 59 -13.10 -8.25 12.88
C LEU A 59 -14.23 -8.57 13.85
N GLN A 60 -13.92 -8.76 15.13
CA GLN A 60 -14.93 -9.00 16.19
C GLN A 60 -15.96 -7.88 16.28
N ALA A 61 -15.54 -6.62 16.15
CA ALA A 61 -16.44 -5.47 16.20
C ALA A 61 -17.38 -5.37 15.00
N CYS A 62 -17.02 -5.96 13.87
CA CYS A 62 -17.82 -6.00 12.64
C CYS A 62 -18.52 -7.34 12.40
N ASP A 63 -18.27 -8.33 13.25
CA ASP A 63 -18.75 -9.69 13.04
C ASP A 63 -20.28 -9.73 13.08
N GLY A 64 -20.84 -10.53 12.19
CA GLY A 64 -22.27 -10.70 12.00
C GLY A 64 -22.53 -11.79 10.99
N LYS A 65 -23.70 -12.43 11.08
CA LYS A 65 -24.05 -13.61 10.24
C LYS A 65 -24.00 -13.32 8.74
N ASP A 66 -24.13 -12.06 8.34
CA ASP A 66 -24.07 -11.63 6.94
C ASP A 66 -22.65 -11.36 6.44
N MET A 67 -21.64 -11.46 7.31
CA MET A 67 -20.25 -11.19 6.94
C MET A 67 -19.62 -12.38 6.25
N TRP A 68 -18.92 -12.13 5.14
CA TRP A 68 -18.24 -13.17 4.33
C TRP A 68 -17.25 -14.03 5.14
N PHE A 69 -16.67 -13.50 6.22
CA PHE A 69 -15.70 -14.21 7.04
C PHE A 69 -16.31 -14.88 8.29
N HIS A 70 -17.62 -14.77 8.55
CA HIS A 70 -18.24 -15.19 9.80
C HIS A 70 -17.99 -16.66 10.16
N ASP A 71 -18.21 -17.56 9.20
CA ASP A 71 -18.02 -19.01 9.40
C ASP A 71 -16.55 -19.35 9.70
N SER A 72 -15.62 -18.76 8.94
CA SER A 72 -14.17 -18.93 9.14
C SER A 72 -13.70 -18.32 10.45
N PHE A 73 -14.28 -17.19 10.85
CA PHE A 73 -13.93 -16.50 12.09
C PHE A 73 -14.40 -17.27 13.33
N THR A 74 -15.55 -17.93 13.23
CA THR A 74 -16.07 -18.83 14.27
C THR A 74 -15.20 -20.08 14.42
N ALA A 75 -14.64 -20.58 13.31
CA ALA A 75 -13.72 -21.72 13.32
C ALA A 75 -12.33 -21.36 13.86
N ASP A 76 -11.71 -20.30 13.35
CA ASP A 76 -10.41 -19.78 13.79
C ASP A 76 -10.30 -18.27 13.54
N GLY A 77 -10.55 -17.49 14.60
CA GLY A 77 -10.46 -16.04 14.55
C GLY A 77 -9.05 -15.51 14.31
N TRP A 78 -8.01 -16.22 14.78
CA TRP A 78 -6.62 -15.78 14.64
C TRP A 78 -6.12 -15.94 13.21
N SER A 79 -6.29 -17.13 12.61
CA SER A 79 -5.85 -17.38 11.24
C SER A 79 -6.67 -16.56 10.23
N THR A 80 -7.97 -16.38 10.48
CA THR A 80 -8.82 -15.50 9.67
C THR A 80 -8.33 -14.06 9.73
N ALA A 81 -8.01 -13.53 10.93
CA ALA A 81 -7.46 -12.19 11.08
C ALA A 81 -6.11 -12.02 10.37
N LYS A 82 -5.20 -12.99 10.51
CA LYS A 82 -3.91 -12.99 9.83
C LYS A 82 -4.07 -12.95 8.31
N GLN A 83 -4.96 -13.77 7.75
CA GLN A 83 -5.18 -13.84 6.31
C GLN A 83 -5.83 -12.56 5.75
N MET A 84 -6.84 -12.02 6.45
CA MET A 84 -7.48 -10.78 6.03
C MET A 84 -6.54 -9.57 6.12
N LEU A 85 -5.67 -9.53 7.15
CA LEU A 85 -4.62 -8.52 7.26
C LEU A 85 -3.62 -8.61 6.10
N ALA A 86 -3.20 -9.82 5.71
CA ALA A 86 -2.32 -10.01 4.56
C ALA A 86 -2.96 -9.52 3.24
N TRP A 87 -4.22 -9.86 2.98
CA TRP A 87 -4.94 -9.36 1.81
C TRP A 87 -5.13 -7.85 1.83
N ARG A 88 -5.41 -7.27 3.00
CA ARG A 88 -5.43 -5.82 3.17
C ARG A 88 -4.11 -5.26 2.69
N ASP A 89 -3.00 -5.70 3.25
CA ASP A 89 -1.67 -5.16 2.98
C ASP A 89 -1.28 -5.29 1.49
N GLU A 90 -1.56 -6.43 0.86
CA GLU A 90 -1.40 -6.61 -0.60
C GLU A 90 -2.22 -5.59 -1.42
N LEU A 91 -3.49 -5.38 -1.07
CA LEU A 91 -4.34 -4.38 -1.74
C LEU A 91 -3.83 -2.96 -1.51
N ILE A 92 -3.35 -2.66 -0.29
CA ILE A 92 -2.70 -1.39 0.00
C ILE A 92 -1.49 -1.18 -0.92
N GLY A 93 -0.62 -2.18 -1.04
CA GLY A 93 0.55 -2.16 -1.93
C GLY A 93 0.19 -1.99 -3.41
N ALA A 94 -0.98 -2.47 -3.82
CA ALA A 94 -1.55 -2.26 -5.15
C ALA A 94 -2.19 -0.87 -5.35
N GLY A 95 -2.32 -0.05 -4.31
CA GLY A 95 -2.92 1.29 -4.38
C GLY A 95 -4.42 1.36 -4.09
N TRP A 96 -4.98 0.33 -3.44
CA TRP A 96 -6.26 0.48 -2.74
C TRP A 96 -6.15 1.55 -1.65
N GLU A 97 -7.26 2.13 -1.20
CA GLU A 97 -7.30 3.19 -0.17
C GLU A 97 -8.26 2.87 0.98
N GLY A 98 -8.73 1.62 1.09
CA GLY A 98 -9.66 1.22 2.15
C GLY A 98 -11.13 1.49 1.82
N GLN A 99 -11.44 2.02 0.63
CA GLN A 99 -12.80 2.36 0.22
C GLN A 99 -13.47 1.20 -0.54
N PRO A 100 -14.81 1.03 -0.41
CA PRO A 100 -15.56 0.14 -1.27
C PRO A 100 -15.48 0.61 -2.73
N LEU A 101 -15.32 -0.32 -3.68
CA LEU A 101 -15.08 -0.04 -5.10
C LEU A 101 -16.15 0.85 -5.77
N ASP A 102 -17.36 0.91 -5.22
CA ASP A 102 -18.49 1.69 -5.74
C ASP A 102 -18.16 3.19 -5.88
N SER A 103 -17.25 3.70 -5.04
CA SER A 103 -16.83 5.11 -5.04
C SER A 103 -15.98 5.55 -6.25
N ARG A 104 -15.30 4.62 -6.94
CA ARG A 104 -14.36 4.96 -8.04
C ARG A 104 -14.98 4.93 -9.44
N PHE A 105 -16.05 4.17 -9.63
CA PHE A 105 -16.76 4.06 -10.91
C PHE A 105 -17.94 5.03 -11.06
N ARG A 106 -18.33 5.72 -9.97
CA ARG A 106 -19.42 6.71 -10.00
C ARG A 106 -19.07 8.06 -10.62
N GLY A 107 -17.80 8.34 -10.90
CA GLY A 107 -17.36 9.65 -11.34
C GLY A 107 -16.32 9.59 -12.45
N ASN A 108 -16.74 9.30 -13.69
CA ASN A 108 -16.29 10.08 -14.85
C ASN A 108 -17.03 9.81 -16.19
N ASP A 109 -17.87 8.78 -16.32
CA ASP A 109 -18.37 8.36 -17.65
C ASP A 109 -19.88 8.61 -17.87
N MET A 110 -20.43 9.70 -17.31
CA MET A 110 -21.81 10.14 -17.57
C MET A 110 -21.81 11.58 -18.10
N ALA A 111 -21.10 11.80 -19.21
CA ALA A 111 -21.28 12.97 -20.07
C ALA A 111 -21.54 12.47 -21.50
N GLY A 112 -22.75 11.97 -21.74
CA GLY A 112 -23.21 11.64 -23.08
C GLY A 112 -24.50 10.83 -23.11
N GLY A 113 -25.61 11.48 -23.45
CA GLY A 113 -26.75 10.81 -24.07
C GLY A 113 -27.94 10.54 -23.16
N ASN A 114 -29.02 11.25 -23.46
CA ASN A 114 -30.35 11.21 -22.90
C ASN A 114 -31.14 9.97 -23.35
N ASP A 115 -32.30 9.77 -22.71
CA ASP A 115 -33.46 8.99 -23.18
C ASP A 115 -33.37 7.46 -23.18
N ILE A 116 -33.87 6.80 -22.10
CA ILE A 116 -34.97 5.81 -22.16
C ILE A 116 -35.67 5.77 -20.78
N ALA A 117 -36.95 6.13 -20.74
CA ALA A 117 -37.87 5.81 -19.65
C ALA A 117 -38.23 4.32 -19.72
N GLY A 118 -37.94 3.57 -18.66
CA GLY A 118 -38.30 2.15 -18.54
C GLY A 118 -38.16 1.70 -17.08
N GLU A 119 -39.27 1.23 -16.53
CA GLU A 119 -39.47 0.78 -15.16
C GLU A 119 -38.59 -0.44 -14.80
N ASN A 120 -38.32 -0.57 -13.49
CA ASN A 120 -37.87 -1.76 -12.77
C ASN A 120 -36.53 -2.41 -13.16
N ASP A 121 -35.49 -2.05 -12.40
CA ASP A 121 -34.70 -3.09 -11.72
C ASP A 121 -34.03 -2.49 -10.48
N MET A 122 -34.67 -2.74 -9.32
CA MET A 122 -34.15 -2.44 -8.00
C MET A 122 -33.12 -3.53 -7.62
N ASN A 123 -32.02 -3.57 -8.35
CA ASN A 123 -30.80 -4.28 -7.99
C ASN A 123 -29.64 -3.40 -8.42
N SER A 124 -29.33 -2.41 -7.60
CA SER A 124 -28.05 -1.74 -7.63
C SER A 124 -26.98 -2.82 -7.59
N VAL A 125 -26.32 -3.05 -8.72
CA VAL A 125 -25.20 -3.96 -8.84
C VAL A 125 -24.11 -3.40 -7.93
N GLU A 126 -24.09 -3.84 -6.66
CA GLU A 126 -22.98 -3.64 -5.73
C GLU A 126 -21.78 -4.41 -6.29
N SER A 127 -21.15 -3.87 -7.33
CA SER A 127 -20.05 -4.47 -8.08
C SER A 127 -18.76 -4.41 -7.26
N GLY A 128 -18.71 -5.26 -6.24
CA GLY A 128 -17.52 -5.58 -5.46
C GLY A 128 -17.67 -6.98 -4.87
N SER A 129 -16.61 -7.79 -4.96
CA SER A 129 -16.63 -9.13 -4.35
C SER A 129 -16.99 -9.03 -2.87
N ALA A 130 -17.73 -10.02 -2.34
CA ALA A 130 -18.11 -10.06 -0.92
C ALA A 130 -16.90 -9.90 0.01
N ARG A 131 -15.74 -10.41 -0.42
CA ARG A 131 -14.45 -10.24 0.26
C ARG A 131 -13.98 -8.77 0.31
N LEU A 132 -14.01 -8.05 -0.81
CA LEU A 132 -13.62 -6.63 -0.85
C LEU A 132 -14.56 -5.77 0.00
N ARG A 133 -15.88 -6.06 -0.02
CA ARG A 133 -16.86 -5.40 0.85
C ARG A 133 -16.58 -5.67 2.33
N ALA A 134 -16.25 -6.92 2.68
CA ALA A 134 -15.87 -7.26 4.05
C ALA A 134 -14.60 -6.52 4.50
N LEU A 135 -13.54 -6.50 3.68
CA LEU A 135 -12.31 -5.75 3.99
C LEU A 135 -12.56 -4.25 4.15
N ALA A 136 -13.35 -3.65 3.25
CA ALA A 136 -13.72 -2.24 3.34
C ALA A 136 -14.52 -1.92 4.61
N LYS A 137 -15.45 -2.80 5.01
CA LYS A 137 -16.23 -2.64 6.24
C LYS A 137 -15.34 -2.73 7.50
N VAL A 138 -14.38 -3.65 7.51
CA VAL A 138 -13.42 -3.78 8.62
C VAL A 138 -12.49 -2.57 8.72
N GLU A 139 -12.14 -1.94 7.59
CA GLU A 139 -11.31 -0.72 7.60
C GLU A 139 -12.05 0.51 8.17
N GLN A 140 -13.38 0.52 8.13
CA GLN A 140 -14.21 1.57 8.74
C GLN A 140 -14.29 1.46 10.27
N VAL A 141 -13.81 0.37 10.86
CA VAL A 141 -13.81 0.18 12.32
C VAL A 141 -12.78 1.09 12.97
N ASN A 142 -13.25 2.01 13.81
CA ASN A 142 -12.42 2.94 14.56
C ASN A 142 -11.78 2.28 15.80
N LEU A 143 -10.97 1.25 15.58
CA LEU A 143 -10.11 0.62 16.60
C LEU A 143 -8.64 0.76 16.19
N PRO A 144 -7.70 0.83 17.13
CA PRO A 144 -6.29 0.98 16.80
C PRO A 144 -5.77 -0.18 15.96
N LEU A 145 -4.91 0.13 14.99
CA LEU A 145 -4.11 -0.84 14.23
C LEU A 145 -2.70 -0.27 14.09
N ALA A 146 -1.73 -1.00 14.62
CA ALA A 146 -0.33 -0.66 14.51
C ALA A 146 0.09 -0.64 13.05
N LEU A 147 0.89 0.34 12.64
CA LEU A 147 1.29 0.54 11.25
C LEU A 147 2.21 -0.58 10.75
N GLY A 148 1.87 -1.14 9.60
CA GLY A 148 2.69 -2.09 8.85
C GLY A 148 3.50 -1.35 7.79
N ASP A 149 4.29 -2.09 7.02
CA ASP A 149 5.18 -1.47 6.04
C ASP A 149 4.40 -0.78 4.91
N GLU A 150 3.27 -1.36 4.49
CA GLU A 150 2.39 -0.79 3.48
C GLU A 150 1.63 0.45 3.97
N ASP A 151 1.25 0.47 5.25
CA ASP A 151 0.67 1.66 5.89
C ASP A 151 1.73 2.77 6.00
N ARG A 152 2.97 2.44 6.40
CA ARG A 152 4.09 3.39 6.45
C ARG A 152 4.43 3.94 5.07
N LEU A 153 4.39 3.12 4.01
CA LEU A 153 4.59 3.59 2.64
C LEU A 153 3.54 4.63 2.23
N ARG A 154 2.28 4.46 2.65
CA ARG A 154 1.24 5.47 2.44
C ARG A 154 1.53 6.74 3.21
N GLU A 155 1.97 6.64 4.47
CA GLU A 155 2.34 7.81 5.26
C GLU A 155 3.51 8.57 4.62
N VAL A 156 4.54 7.85 4.18
CA VAL A 156 5.65 8.43 3.42
C VAL A 156 5.13 9.14 2.17
N LEU A 157 4.23 8.53 1.40
CA LEU A 157 3.66 9.17 0.22
C LEU A 157 2.84 10.43 0.58
N ARG A 158 2.15 10.43 1.73
CA ARG A 158 1.39 11.59 2.24
C ARG A 158 2.32 12.73 2.64
N GLU A 159 3.36 12.45 3.42
CA GLU A 159 4.32 13.46 3.87
C GLU A 159 5.18 13.97 2.71
N LEU A 160 5.59 13.10 1.77
CA LEU A 160 6.30 13.53 0.56
C LEU A 160 5.53 14.56 -0.28
N LYS A 161 4.20 14.66 -0.15
CA LYS A 161 3.41 15.71 -0.81
C LYS A 161 3.59 17.08 -0.17
N GLN A 162 3.96 17.13 1.10
CA GLN A 162 4.06 18.36 1.90
C GLN A 162 5.49 18.91 1.98
N VAL A 163 6.50 18.10 1.65
CA VAL A 163 7.91 18.51 1.74
C VAL A 163 8.40 19.07 0.40
N ASP A 164 9.23 20.11 0.48
CA ASP A 164 9.79 20.83 -0.69
C ASP A 164 11.04 20.18 -1.29
N GLY A 165 11.65 19.21 -0.59
CA GLY A 165 12.84 18.51 -1.05
C GLY A 165 13.26 17.34 -0.16
N VAL A 166 14.05 16.44 -0.74
CA VAL A 166 14.65 15.30 -0.03
C VAL A 166 16.17 15.32 -0.23
N ALA A 167 16.93 14.73 0.69
CA ALA A 167 18.40 14.67 0.60
C ALA A 167 18.94 13.73 -0.51
N ILE A 168 18.03 13.23 -1.35
CA ILE A 168 18.29 12.30 -2.44
C ILE A 168 18.58 13.09 -3.72
N GLU A 169 19.73 12.86 -4.32
CA GLU A 169 20.12 13.53 -5.56
C GLU A 169 19.75 12.67 -6.77
N ARG A 170 20.01 11.36 -6.66
CA ARG A 170 19.82 10.40 -7.75
C ARG A 170 19.38 9.05 -7.21
N VAL A 171 18.41 8.43 -7.89
CA VAL A 171 17.96 7.06 -7.68
C VAL A 171 18.14 6.29 -8.99
N ARG A 172 18.82 5.15 -8.93
CA ARG A 172 18.95 4.21 -10.04
C ARG A 172 18.03 3.02 -9.80
N LEU A 173 17.13 2.73 -10.74
CA LEU A 173 16.20 1.60 -10.66
C LEU A 173 16.82 0.38 -11.35
N GLN A 174 16.88 -0.74 -10.64
CA GLN A 174 17.35 -2.00 -11.21
C GLN A 174 16.31 -2.58 -12.18
N GLU A 175 15.03 -2.61 -11.79
CA GLU A 175 13.94 -2.98 -12.67
C GLU A 175 13.44 -1.78 -13.51
N ALA A 176 12.67 -2.09 -14.56
CA ALA A 176 11.97 -1.06 -15.31
C ALA A 176 10.90 -0.38 -14.42
N PHE A 177 10.73 0.92 -14.58
CA PHE A 177 9.80 1.71 -13.77
C PHE A 177 8.36 1.18 -13.84
N GLU A 178 7.95 0.68 -15.01
CA GLU A 178 6.62 0.15 -15.29
C GLU A 178 6.33 -1.17 -14.58
N LEU A 179 7.37 -1.93 -14.22
CA LEU A 179 7.25 -3.21 -13.52
C LEU A 179 7.18 -3.04 -12.01
N LEU A 180 7.40 -1.83 -11.49
CA LEU A 180 7.33 -1.57 -10.06
C LEU A 180 5.87 -1.60 -9.58
N PRO A 181 5.61 -2.01 -8.33
CA PRO A 181 4.27 -1.90 -7.75
C PRO A 181 3.73 -0.45 -7.82
N PRO A 182 2.41 -0.25 -7.97
CA PRO A 182 1.83 1.08 -8.18
C PRO A 182 2.19 2.12 -7.10
N VAL A 183 2.33 1.69 -5.85
CA VAL A 183 2.74 2.58 -4.75
C VAL A 183 4.16 3.12 -4.97
N TRP A 184 5.10 2.27 -5.40
CA TRP A 184 6.47 2.69 -5.70
C TRP A 184 6.54 3.61 -6.92
N GLN A 185 5.74 3.34 -7.95
CA GLN A 185 5.62 4.25 -9.09
C GLN A 185 5.17 5.65 -8.65
N LYS A 186 4.18 5.74 -7.75
CA LYS A 186 3.71 7.02 -7.17
C LYS A 186 4.82 7.73 -6.38
N ILE A 187 5.55 7.00 -5.53
CA ILE A 187 6.66 7.56 -4.73
C ILE A 187 7.75 8.10 -5.65
N PHE A 188 8.22 7.31 -6.62
CA PHE A 188 9.28 7.74 -7.53
C PHE A 188 8.85 8.89 -8.45
N ASN A 189 7.60 8.91 -8.93
CA ASN A 189 7.07 10.07 -9.65
C ASN A 189 7.09 11.33 -8.77
N LYS A 190 6.73 11.20 -7.48
CA LYS A 190 6.79 12.33 -6.56
C LYS A 190 8.23 12.78 -6.31
N LEU A 191 9.17 11.86 -6.11
CA LEU A 191 10.60 12.18 -5.97
C LEU A 191 11.13 12.89 -7.22
N ARG A 192 10.73 12.47 -8.42
CA ARG A 192 11.09 13.16 -9.67
C ARG A 192 10.59 14.61 -9.69
N SER A 193 9.37 14.86 -9.19
CA SER A 193 8.84 16.23 -9.08
C SER A 193 9.60 17.12 -8.07
N LEU A 194 10.28 16.50 -7.10
CA LEU A 194 11.12 17.19 -6.12
C LEU A 194 12.57 17.39 -6.61
N GLY A 195 12.86 17.10 -7.89
CA GLY A 195 14.19 17.30 -8.49
C GLY A 195 15.13 16.09 -8.39
N VAL A 196 14.66 14.93 -7.94
CA VAL A 196 15.47 13.71 -7.88
C VAL A 196 15.67 13.11 -9.28
N LYS A 197 16.91 12.85 -9.68
CA LYS A 197 17.22 12.20 -10.96
C LYS A 197 16.95 10.69 -10.87
N ILE A 198 16.02 10.19 -11.66
CA ILE A 198 15.67 8.76 -11.70
C ILE A 198 16.17 8.16 -13.01
N GLU A 199 17.11 7.22 -12.92
CA GLU A 199 17.76 6.56 -14.06
C GLU A 199 17.57 5.04 -13.95
N ARG A 200 17.61 4.31 -15.07
CA ARG A 200 17.65 2.84 -15.04
C ARG A 200 19.10 2.37 -14.97
N VAL A 201 19.37 1.34 -14.17
CA VAL A 201 20.66 0.64 -14.22
C VAL A 201 20.68 -0.20 -15.50
N GLU A 202 21.60 0.09 -16.42
CA GLU A 202 21.86 -0.80 -17.55
C GLU A 202 22.38 -2.14 -17.02
N PRO A 203 21.83 -3.28 -17.47
CA PRO A 203 22.38 -4.58 -17.12
C PRO A 203 23.82 -4.66 -17.62
N ALA A 204 24.73 -5.00 -16.73
CA ALA A 204 26.13 -5.29 -17.04
C ALA A 204 26.27 -6.59 -17.85
#